data_AF-A0A1G8S9C4-F1
#
_entry.id   AF-A0A1G8S9C4-F1
#
_cell.length_a   1.000
_cell.length_b   1.000
_cell.length_c   1.000
_cell.angle_alpha   90.00
_cell.angle_beta   90.00
_cell.angle_gamma   90.00
#
_symmetry.space_group_name_H-M   'P 1'
#
loop_
_entity.id
_entity.type
_entity.pdbx_description
1 polymer ?
#
loop_
_entity_poly.entity_id
_entity_poly.type
_entity_poly.pdbx_seq_one_letter_code
_entity_poly.pdbx_strand_id
1 'polypeptide(L)'
;MSAVLLLVFAGRTAWPQAAPPVLGLQEQGTQAAPPPSTPAPSAPPAREENPGLINEMGKLFDKLPSILPPIKSPSETMNDLSRLAKPSTMVSGRAACPASANGAPDCKQAADQLCQSKGYREGKSLNADSAEKCSAKVLIPGRQRKPDDCRTDTFVTSALCQN
;
A
#
# COMPACT_ATOMS: atom_id res chain seq x y z
N MET A 1 16.72 -0.20 -54.07
CA MET A 1 15.30 0.18 -53.94
C MET A 1 15.10 0.76 -52.56
N SER A 2 14.97 2.08 -52.48
CA SER A 2 14.84 2.85 -51.25
C SER A 2 13.41 2.81 -50.73
N ALA A 3 13.23 2.69 -49.40
CA ALA A 3 11.97 2.99 -48.73
C ALA A 3 12.28 3.99 -47.60
N VAL A 4 11.96 5.25 -47.85
CA VAL A 4 12.01 6.34 -46.87
C VAL A 4 10.69 6.30 -46.10
N LEU A 5 10.73 5.94 -44.82
CA LEU A 5 9.57 6.03 -43.92
C LEU A 5 9.52 7.46 -43.32
N LEU A 6 8.54 8.25 -43.74
CA LEU A 6 8.22 9.55 -43.14
C LEU A 6 7.30 9.33 -41.94
N LEU A 7 7.77 9.61 -40.72
CA LEU A 7 6.93 9.67 -39.52
C LEU A 7 6.59 11.14 -39.21
N VAL A 8 5.30 11.45 -39.33
CA VAL A 8 4.68 12.74 -38.99
C VAL A 8 4.52 12.82 -37.47
N PHE A 9 5.15 13.81 -36.84
CA PHE A 9 4.93 14.16 -35.44
C PHE A 9 3.59 14.88 -35.29
N ALA A 10 2.60 14.20 -34.69
CA ALA A 10 1.35 14.83 -34.25
C ALA A 10 1.51 15.42 -32.85
N GLY A 11 0.95 16.62 -32.68
CA GLY A 11 1.21 17.55 -31.60
C GLY A 11 0.68 17.17 -30.22
N ARG A 12 1.32 17.83 -29.25
CA ARG A 12 0.93 18.15 -27.87
C ARG A 12 -0.53 17.82 -27.50
N THR A 13 -0.72 16.88 -26.58
CA THR A 13 -1.91 16.85 -25.72
C THR A 13 -1.58 17.58 -24.42
N ALA A 14 -2.28 18.70 -24.23
CA ALA A 14 -2.21 19.55 -23.07
C ALA A 14 -2.80 18.86 -21.84
N TRP A 15 -2.13 18.99 -20.69
CA TRP A 15 -2.68 18.69 -19.37
C TRP A 15 -3.77 19.71 -19.00
N PRO A 16 -5.00 19.30 -18.65
CA PRO A 16 -5.92 20.16 -17.93
C PRO A 16 -5.58 20.22 -16.43
N GLN A 17 -5.54 21.45 -15.93
CA GLN A 17 -5.32 21.86 -14.55
C GLN A 17 -6.37 21.28 -13.59
N ALA A 18 -5.93 20.83 -12.42
CA ALA A 18 -6.80 20.55 -11.28
C ALA A 18 -7.10 21.86 -10.53
N ALA A 19 -8.39 22.18 -10.34
CA ALA A 19 -8.83 23.25 -9.45
C ALA A 19 -8.81 22.79 -7.98
N PRO A 20 -8.48 23.68 -7.01
CA PRO A 20 -8.59 23.36 -5.58
C PRO A 20 -10.05 23.51 -5.10
N PRO A 21 -10.55 22.66 -4.19
CA PRO A 21 -11.78 22.98 -3.47
C PRO A 21 -11.51 24.11 -2.48
N VAL A 22 -12.33 25.15 -2.58
CA VAL A 22 -12.38 26.29 -1.67
C VAL A 22 -12.87 25.87 -0.29
N LEU A 23 -12.21 26.40 0.73
CA LEU A 23 -12.63 26.39 2.13
C LEU A 23 -14.08 26.88 2.25
N GLY A 24 -14.98 25.98 2.63
CA GLY A 24 -16.32 26.32 3.10
C GLY A 24 -16.22 26.91 4.51
N LEU A 25 -16.29 28.24 4.57
CA LEU A 25 -16.41 29.04 5.77
C LEU A 25 -17.73 28.70 6.50
N GLN A 26 -17.60 28.44 7.80
CA GLN A 26 -18.66 28.32 8.79
C GLN A 26 -19.58 29.57 8.75
N GLU A 27 -20.83 29.41 8.30
CA GLU A 27 -21.87 30.43 8.45
C GLU A 27 -22.86 29.99 9.53
N GLN A 28 -22.69 30.60 10.70
CA GLN A 28 -23.52 30.46 11.87
C GLN A 28 -24.70 31.43 11.70
N GLY A 29 -25.92 30.89 11.53
CA GLY A 29 -27.14 31.69 11.30
C GLY A 29 -28.35 31.15 12.06
N THR A 30 -28.55 31.73 13.25
CA THR A 30 -29.83 32.05 13.92
C THR A 30 -30.78 30.93 14.36
N GLN A 31 -30.81 30.79 15.69
CA GLN A 31 -31.76 30.13 16.58
C GLN A 31 -33.20 30.69 16.42
N ALA A 32 -34.19 29.81 16.32
CA ALA A 32 -35.62 30.12 16.45
C ALA A 32 -36.32 29.09 17.36
N ALA A 33 -37.28 29.59 18.15
CA ALA A 33 -37.89 29.03 19.37
C ALA A 33 -38.76 27.74 19.20
N PRO A 34 -39.13 27.05 20.31
CA PRO A 34 -39.79 25.74 20.27
C PRO A 34 -41.33 25.83 20.22
N PRO A 35 -42.03 24.92 19.51
CA PRO A 35 -43.45 24.65 19.71
C PRO A 35 -43.69 23.30 20.44
N PRO A 36 -44.91 23.05 20.93
CA PRO A 36 -45.19 22.53 22.28
C PRO A 36 -45.26 21.00 22.41
N SER A 37 -45.05 20.54 23.65
CA SER A 37 -45.27 19.16 24.11
C SER A 37 -46.69 18.68 23.84
N THR A 38 -46.83 17.53 23.19
CA THR A 38 -48.05 16.72 23.15
C THR A 38 -47.69 15.24 23.40
N PRO A 39 -48.59 14.44 24.00
CA PRO A 39 -48.23 13.29 24.82
C PRO A 39 -47.67 12.11 24.03
N ALA A 40 -46.80 11.34 24.70
CA ALA A 40 -46.27 10.07 24.22
C ALA A 40 -47.40 9.13 23.74
N PRO A 41 -47.34 8.64 22.50
CA PRO A 41 -48.09 7.46 22.10
C PRO A 41 -47.56 6.26 22.87
N SER A 42 -48.49 5.51 23.45
CA SER A 42 -48.31 4.29 24.22
C SER A 42 -47.24 3.35 23.65
N ALA A 43 -46.47 2.75 24.55
CA ALA A 43 -45.49 1.71 24.23
C ALA A 43 -46.06 0.66 23.26
N PRO A 44 -45.29 0.17 22.28
CA PRO A 44 -45.69 -0.99 21.50
C PRO A 44 -45.86 -2.18 22.46
N PRO A 45 -46.86 -3.07 22.23
CA PRO A 45 -46.95 -4.30 23.00
C PRO A 45 -45.64 -5.06 22.88
N ALA A 46 -45.20 -5.67 23.99
CA ALA A 46 -44.03 -6.52 24.03
C ALA A 46 -44.04 -7.44 22.80
N ARG A 47 -42.95 -7.41 22.02
CA ARG A 47 -42.74 -8.37 20.97
C ARG A 47 -42.90 -9.75 21.60
N GLU A 48 -43.82 -10.53 21.06
CA GLU A 48 -43.88 -11.98 21.28
C GLU A 48 -42.53 -12.54 20.79
N GLU A 49 -41.60 -12.69 21.72
CA GLU A 49 -40.29 -13.27 21.49
C GLU A 49 -40.51 -14.75 21.18
N ASN A 50 -40.76 -15.06 19.91
CA ASN A 50 -40.99 -16.42 19.44
C ASN A 50 -39.78 -17.29 19.84
N PRO A 51 -39.88 -18.13 20.89
CA PRO A 51 -38.73 -18.83 21.45
C PRO A 51 -38.21 -19.94 20.53
N GLY A 52 -38.99 -20.30 19.51
CA GLY A 52 -38.68 -21.40 18.59
C GLY A 52 -37.59 -21.07 17.58
N LEU A 53 -37.45 -19.81 17.16
CA LEU A 53 -36.54 -19.48 16.06
C LEU A 53 -35.07 -19.44 16.51
N ILE A 54 -34.80 -18.94 17.73
CA ILE A 54 -33.43 -18.90 18.27
C ILE A 54 -32.95 -20.31 18.68
N ASN A 55 -33.86 -21.17 19.14
CA ASN A 55 -33.57 -22.56 19.49
C ASN A 55 -33.19 -23.41 18.26
N GLU A 56 -33.77 -23.12 17.09
CA GLU A 56 -33.40 -23.78 15.83
C GLU A 56 -32.06 -23.24 15.26
N MET A 57 -31.72 -21.97 15.50
CA MET A 57 -30.38 -21.45 15.13
C MET A 57 -29.26 -22.18 15.90
N GLY A 58 -29.45 -22.45 17.20
CA GLY A 58 -28.47 -23.19 18.00
C GLY A 58 -28.14 -24.59 17.44
N LYS A 59 -29.15 -25.35 16.99
CA LYS A 59 -28.97 -26.70 16.43
C LYS A 59 -28.14 -26.75 15.15
N LEU A 60 -28.15 -25.68 14.37
CA LEU A 60 -27.32 -25.56 13.17
C LEU A 60 -25.86 -25.31 13.57
N PHE A 61 -25.61 -24.44 14.55
CA PHE A 61 -24.26 -24.19 15.08
C PHE A 61 -23.64 -25.42 15.76
N ASP A 62 -24.44 -26.26 16.43
CA ASP A 62 -23.96 -27.53 17.02
C ASP A 62 -23.51 -28.57 15.97
N LYS A 63 -24.06 -28.50 14.76
CA LYS A 63 -23.72 -29.40 13.64
C LYS A 63 -22.61 -28.85 12.73
N LEU A 64 -22.30 -27.56 12.83
CA LEU A 64 -21.26 -26.91 12.04
C LEU A 64 -19.80 -27.33 12.35
N PRO A 65 -19.37 -27.63 13.60
CA PRO A 65 -17.97 -27.93 13.87
C PRO A 65 -17.46 -29.23 13.22
N SER A 66 -18.35 -30.11 12.77
CA SER A 66 -17.99 -31.38 12.12
C SER A 66 -17.86 -31.30 10.59
N ILE A 67 -18.31 -30.20 9.96
CA ILE A 67 -18.35 -30.05 8.49
C ILE A 67 -17.36 -28.99 8.00
N LEU A 68 -16.92 -28.09 8.89
CA LEU A 68 -15.99 -27.04 8.53
C LEU A 68 -14.53 -27.47 8.75
N PRO A 69 -13.61 -27.13 7.83
CA PRO A 69 -12.20 -27.31 8.06
C PRO A 69 -11.79 -26.57 9.35
N PRO A 70 -10.77 -27.05 10.08
CA PRO A 70 -10.31 -26.43 11.31
C PRO A 70 -9.96 -24.96 11.04
N ILE A 71 -10.85 -24.07 11.46
CA ILE A 71 -10.62 -22.64 11.48
C ILE A 71 -9.54 -22.38 12.52
N LYS A 72 -8.51 -21.64 12.12
CA LYS A 72 -7.46 -21.15 13.02
C LYS A 72 -8.11 -20.54 14.26
N SER A 73 -7.47 -20.73 15.40
CA SER A 73 -7.97 -20.18 16.65
C SER A 73 -8.17 -18.67 16.50
N PRO A 74 -9.20 -18.06 17.14
CA PRO A 74 -9.40 -16.62 17.10
C PRO A 74 -8.13 -15.84 17.47
N SER A 75 -7.31 -16.37 18.38
CA SER A 75 -5.99 -15.84 18.75
C SER A 75 -4.98 -15.81 17.59
N GLU A 76 -4.89 -16.87 16.79
CA GLU A 76 -4.01 -16.90 15.62
C GLU A 76 -4.50 -15.93 14.55
N THR A 77 -5.81 -15.84 14.35
CA THR A 77 -6.41 -14.88 13.42
C THR A 77 -6.13 -13.44 13.83
N MET A 78 -6.25 -13.12 15.13
CA MET A 78 -5.93 -11.80 15.67
C MET A 78 -4.44 -11.46 15.56
N ASN A 79 -3.55 -12.45 15.69
CA ASN A 79 -2.11 -12.27 15.51
C ASN A 79 -1.74 -11.95 14.06
N ASP A 80 -2.31 -12.69 13.11
CA ASP A 80 -2.13 -12.46 11.68
C ASP A 80 -2.66 -11.08 11.26
N LEU A 81 -3.82 -10.67 11.79
CA LEU A 81 -4.35 -9.33 11.59
C LEU A 81 -3.46 -8.25 12.23
N SER A 82 -2.88 -8.51 13.41
CA SER A 82 -1.97 -7.57 14.06
C SER A 82 -0.68 -7.34 13.27
N ARG A 83 -0.19 -8.38 12.58
CA ARG A 83 0.94 -8.27 11.64
C ARG A 83 0.58 -7.47 10.39
N LEU A 84 -0.66 -7.57 9.92
CA LEU A 84 -1.19 -6.79 8.80
C LEU A 84 -1.53 -5.34 9.18
N ALA A 85 -1.91 -5.10 10.43
CA ALA A 85 -2.38 -3.82 10.93
C ALA A 85 -1.25 -2.87 11.38
N LYS A 86 0.02 -3.30 11.33
CA LYS A 86 1.13 -2.39 11.58
C LYS A 86 1.10 -1.26 10.54
N PRO A 87 0.82 0.00 10.95
CA PRO A 87 0.70 1.11 10.02
C PRO A 87 2.02 1.25 9.28
N SER A 88 1.94 1.02 7.97
CA SER A 88 3.09 0.99 7.09
C SER A 88 2.91 2.06 6.04
N THR A 89 3.94 2.86 5.78
CA THR A 89 3.90 3.91 4.76
C THR A 89 4.79 3.53 3.61
N MET A 90 4.27 3.61 2.38
CA MET A 90 5.10 3.46 1.20
C MET A 90 5.91 4.74 0.97
N VAL A 91 7.22 4.60 0.88
CA VAL A 91 8.16 5.68 0.61
C VAL A 91 8.87 5.39 -0.70
N SER A 92 9.09 6.42 -1.50
CA SER A 92 9.95 6.36 -2.69
C SER A 92 11.27 7.09 -2.45
N GLY A 93 12.31 6.66 -3.14
CA GLY A 93 13.63 7.27 -3.10
C GLY A 93 14.63 6.48 -3.92
N ARG A 94 15.92 6.57 -3.59
CA ARG A 94 16.95 5.76 -4.25
C ARG A 94 18.06 5.45 -3.25
N ALA A 95 18.19 4.18 -2.88
CA ALA A 95 19.22 3.70 -1.97
C ALA A 95 19.97 2.53 -2.60
N ALA A 96 21.30 2.58 -2.68
CA ALA A 96 22.09 1.51 -3.27
C ALA A 96 22.08 0.27 -2.37
N CYS A 97 21.85 -0.91 -2.96
CA CYS A 97 21.99 -2.18 -2.28
C CYS A 97 23.49 -2.52 -2.18
N PRO A 98 24.09 -2.54 -0.97
CA PRO A 98 25.46 -2.99 -0.82
C PRO A 98 25.60 -4.46 -1.22
N ALA A 99 26.80 -4.88 -1.60
CA ALA A 99 27.06 -6.29 -1.87
C ALA A 99 27.13 -7.07 -0.56
N SER A 100 26.38 -8.17 -0.47
CA SER A 100 26.45 -9.15 0.60
C SER A 100 27.71 -10.02 0.45
N ALA A 101 28.01 -10.86 1.45
CA ALA A 101 29.17 -11.77 1.46
C ALA A 101 29.21 -12.71 0.24
N ASN A 102 28.04 -13.04 -0.32
CA ASN A 102 27.91 -13.89 -1.51
C ASN A 102 27.96 -13.11 -2.84
N GLY A 103 28.26 -11.81 -2.81
CA GLY A 103 28.28 -10.94 -3.99
C GLY A 103 26.91 -10.49 -4.51
N ALA A 104 25.82 -11.04 -3.98
CA ALA A 104 24.45 -10.60 -4.28
C ALA A 104 24.14 -9.24 -3.61
N PRO A 105 23.24 -8.42 -4.18
CA PRO A 105 22.82 -7.16 -3.56
C PRO A 105 21.97 -7.39 -2.31
N ASP A 106 22.30 -6.73 -1.21
CA ASP A 106 21.50 -6.68 0.02
C ASP A 106 20.55 -5.47 -0.02
N CYS A 107 19.36 -5.69 -0.58
CA CYS A 107 18.34 -4.65 -0.65
C CYS A 107 17.54 -4.48 0.65
N LYS A 108 17.73 -5.34 1.67
CA LYS A 108 17.13 -5.10 2.98
C LYS A 108 17.82 -3.93 3.66
N GLN A 109 19.16 -3.95 3.70
CA GLN A 109 19.90 -2.84 4.29
C GLN A 109 19.60 -1.51 3.60
N ALA A 110 19.50 -1.51 2.27
CA ALA A 110 19.13 -0.31 1.50
C ALA A 110 17.70 0.19 1.80
N ALA A 111 16.74 -0.71 1.98
CA ALA A 111 15.38 -0.33 2.34
C ALA A 111 15.30 0.25 3.76
N ASP A 112 16.01 -0.35 4.72
CA ASP A 112 16.11 0.16 6.08
C ASP A 112 16.72 1.57 6.07
N GLN A 113 17.82 1.78 5.34
CA GLN A 113 18.42 3.11 5.18
C GLN A 113 17.48 4.12 4.52
N LEU A 114 16.76 3.71 3.47
CA LEU A 114 15.77 4.55 2.81
C LEU A 114 14.68 4.99 3.79
N CYS A 115 14.16 4.07 4.60
CA CYS A 115 13.13 4.36 5.59
C CYS A 115 13.65 5.19 6.77
N GLN A 116 14.85 4.89 7.27
CA GLN A 116 15.54 5.67 8.30
C GLN A 116 15.79 7.12 7.88
N SER A 117 16.13 7.34 6.60
CA SER A 117 16.27 8.70 6.04
C SER A 117 14.96 9.50 6.06
N LYS A 118 13.81 8.83 6.24
CA LYS A 118 12.48 9.44 6.37
C LYS A 118 11.92 9.39 7.80
N GLY A 119 12.71 8.95 8.78
CA GLY A 119 12.33 8.93 10.19
C GLY A 119 11.63 7.64 10.66
N TYR A 120 11.62 6.58 9.85
CA TYR A 120 11.09 5.27 10.25
C TYR A 120 12.22 4.38 10.81
N ARG A 121 11.88 3.39 11.64
CA ARG A 121 12.87 2.48 12.24
C ARG A 121 13.38 1.44 11.25
N GLU A 122 12.49 0.91 10.43
CA GLU A 122 12.81 -0.17 9.49
C GLU A 122 12.02 -0.06 8.18
N GLY A 123 12.50 -0.80 7.18
CA GLY A 123 11.98 -0.81 5.83
C GLY A 123 12.03 -2.18 5.16
N LYS A 124 11.05 -2.43 4.31
CA LYS A 124 11.04 -3.57 3.38
C LYS A 124 11.03 -3.06 1.95
N SER A 125 12.01 -3.46 1.15
CA SER A 125 12.07 -3.09 -0.27
C SER A 125 10.82 -3.57 -1.01
N LEU A 126 10.24 -2.69 -1.83
CA LEU A 126 9.11 -3.01 -2.71
C LEU A 126 9.56 -3.05 -4.17
N ASN A 127 10.19 -1.97 -4.65
CA ASN A 127 10.86 -1.95 -5.94
C ASN A 127 12.36 -1.83 -5.79
N ALA A 128 13.07 -2.54 -6.66
CA ALA A 128 14.48 -2.37 -6.88
C ALA A 128 14.76 -2.25 -8.38
N ASP A 129 15.63 -1.32 -8.74
CA ASP A 129 16.10 -1.08 -10.09
C ASP A 129 17.59 -1.37 -10.17
N SER A 130 18.05 -1.91 -11.30
CA SER A 130 19.47 -2.16 -11.54
C SER A 130 19.98 -1.28 -12.67
N ALA A 131 21.19 -0.76 -12.50
CA ALA A 131 21.86 0.06 -13.49
C ALA A 131 23.30 -0.40 -13.66
N GLU A 132 23.78 -0.39 -14.89
CA GLU A 132 25.16 -0.71 -15.20
C GLU A 132 26.03 0.54 -15.06
N LYS A 133 27.00 0.46 -14.15
CA LYS A 133 28.02 1.49 -13.94
C LYS A 133 29.29 1.07 -14.66
N CYS A 134 29.51 1.68 -15.82
CA CYS A 134 30.70 1.46 -16.63
C CYS A 134 31.78 2.50 -16.38
N SER A 135 33.04 2.06 -16.40
CA SER A 135 34.19 2.95 -16.53
C SER A 135 34.23 3.56 -17.93
N ALA A 136 34.76 4.77 -18.07
CA ALA A 136 34.91 5.43 -19.37
C ALA A 136 35.80 4.64 -20.37
N LYS A 137 36.57 3.65 -19.89
CA LYS A 137 37.44 2.82 -20.73
C LYS A 137 36.65 2.02 -21.78
N VAL A 138 35.36 1.76 -21.57
CA VAL A 138 34.49 1.09 -22.57
C VAL A 138 34.22 1.94 -23.80
N LEU A 139 34.45 3.26 -23.72
CA LEU A 139 34.22 4.19 -24.83
C LEU A 139 35.43 4.30 -25.76
N ILE A 140 36.57 3.71 -25.41
CA ILE A 140 37.80 3.78 -26.21
C ILE A 140 37.66 2.83 -27.42
N PRO A 141 37.67 3.33 -28.67
CA PRO A 141 37.61 2.48 -29.86
C PRO A 141 38.76 1.47 -29.91
N GLY A 142 38.47 0.25 -30.38
CA GLY A 142 39.48 -0.80 -30.56
C GLY A 142 39.94 -1.50 -29.26
N ARG A 143 39.49 -1.06 -28.08
CA ARG A 143 39.76 -1.74 -26.82
C ARG A 143 38.78 -2.90 -26.61
N GLN A 144 39.31 -4.07 -26.28
CA GLN A 144 38.48 -5.18 -25.82
C GLN A 144 37.90 -4.91 -24.42
N ARG A 145 36.60 -5.18 -24.24
CA ARG A 145 35.97 -5.05 -22.92
C ARG A 145 36.49 -6.11 -21.98
N LYS A 146 36.70 -5.71 -20.73
CA LYS A 146 37.06 -6.56 -19.61
C LYS A 146 35.85 -6.73 -18.68
N PRO A 147 35.75 -7.84 -17.94
CA PRO A 147 34.66 -8.06 -16.97
C PRO A 147 34.51 -6.94 -15.94
N ASP A 148 35.61 -6.30 -15.54
CA ASP A 148 35.61 -5.20 -14.55
C ASP A 148 35.30 -3.82 -15.15
N ASP A 149 35.11 -3.73 -16.47
CA ASP A 149 34.86 -2.43 -17.10
C ASP A 149 33.46 -1.89 -16.77
N CYS A 150 32.52 -2.76 -16.42
CA CYS A 150 31.17 -2.42 -16.03
C CYS A 150 30.71 -3.28 -14.86
N ARG A 151 30.03 -2.65 -13.89
CA ARG A 151 29.43 -3.34 -12.75
C ARG A 151 27.96 -3.00 -12.66
N THR A 152 27.12 -4.00 -12.43
CA THR A 152 25.71 -3.79 -12.15
C THR A 152 25.53 -3.39 -10.69
N ASP A 153 24.97 -2.21 -10.47
CA ASP A 153 24.55 -1.73 -9.16
C ASP A 153 23.03 -1.85 -9.06
N THR A 154 22.54 -2.39 -7.94
CA THR A 154 21.10 -2.47 -7.63
C THR A 154 20.73 -1.39 -6.63
N PHE A 155 19.55 -0.80 -6.78
CA PHE A 155 19.05 0.29 -5.94
C PHE A 155 17.61 0.01 -5.55
N VAL A 156 17.25 0.20 -4.28
CA VAL A 156 15.85 0.24 -3.86
C VAL A 156 15.25 1.59 -4.26
N THR A 157 14.15 1.56 -5.00
CA THR A 157 13.45 2.78 -5.48
C THR A 157 12.12 3.05 -4.75
N SER A 158 11.59 2.04 -4.08
CA SER A 158 10.52 2.20 -3.10
C SER A 158 10.60 1.15 -2.00
N ALA A 159 10.15 1.53 -0.80
CA ALA A 159 10.10 0.66 0.36
C ALA A 159 8.82 0.89 1.16
N LEU A 160 8.37 -0.16 1.83
CA LEU A 160 7.34 -0.09 2.85
C LEU A 160 8.03 0.16 4.19
N CYS A 161 7.80 1.32 4.79
CA CYS A 161 8.43 1.76 6.01
C CYS A 161 7.51 1.58 7.22
N GLN A 162 8.09 1.12 8.32
CA GLN A 162 7.40 0.87 9.59
C GLN A 162 8.23 1.46 10.75
N ASN A 163 7.52 1.84 11.80
CA ASN A 163 8.12 2.28 13.05
C ASN A 163 8.29 1.11 14.02
#